data_AF-A0A970HT24-F1
#
_entry.id   AF-A0A970HT24-F1
#
_cell.length_a   1.000
_cell.length_b   1.000
_cell.length_c   1.000
_cell.angle_alpha   90.00
_cell.angle_beta   90.00
_cell.angle_gamma   90.00
#
_symmetry.space_group_name_H-M   'P 1'
#
loop_
_entity.id
_entity.type
_entity.pdbx_description
1 polymer ?
#
loop_
_entity_poly.entity_id
_entity_poly.type
_entity_poly.pdbx_seq_one_letter_code
_entity_poly.pdbx_strand_id
1 'polypeptide(L)'
;MKVTFIHHSSFFVDQENSCFLFDYWKGPLPKPLETPLFIFVSHGHGDHFTPAVFNYGRQWKNVHWILSDDIDPYYVPSDLLSYVTFAAPDNKYTVSLGGAEISFSTLRSTDMGNAYLIRSGDKTLYHAGDLHLWIWRESWQEDRAMQAAFEKEMEKLRGLTIDAAFLTLDPRQGHDAFLGLDYVARLADIKQIYPMHCWQNFNIIDDLLADPCSEPYRNRICPIRKDGYTDEI
;
A
#
# COMPACT_ATOMS: atom_id res chain seq x y z
N MET A 1 -13.42 -10.96 -0.34
CA MET A 1 -12.58 -9.86 0.19
C MET A 1 -13.10 -8.57 -0.40
N LYS A 2 -13.33 -7.55 0.42
CA LYS A 2 -13.81 -6.25 -0.07
C LYS A 2 -12.73 -5.20 0.11
N VAL A 3 -12.41 -4.48 -0.96
CA VAL A 3 -11.41 -3.42 -0.98
C VAL A 3 -12.14 -2.09 -1.15
N THR A 4 -11.84 -1.13 -0.28
CA THR A 4 -12.39 0.23 -0.33
C THR A 4 -11.25 1.21 -0.47
N PHE A 5 -11.23 1.98 -1.55
CA PHE A 5 -10.35 3.12 -1.69
C PHE A 5 -10.83 4.26 -0.79
N ILE A 6 -10.00 4.72 0.13
CA ILE A 6 -10.34 5.77 1.08
C ILE A 6 -9.93 7.12 0.52
N HIS A 7 -8.64 7.33 0.29
CA HIS A 7 -8.09 8.59 -0.23
C HIS A 7 -6.60 8.44 -0.57
N HIS A 8 -6.14 8.99 -1.70
CA HIS A 8 -4.72 9.03 -2.12
C HIS A 8 -4.03 7.66 -2.19
N SER A 9 -3.38 7.22 -1.11
CA SER A 9 -2.74 5.90 -0.95
C SER A 9 -3.43 5.03 0.11
N SER A 10 -4.54 5.52 0.68
CA SER A 10 -5.24 4.85 1.77
C SER A 10 -6.32 3.90 1.24
N PHE A 11 -6.28 2.67 1.74
CA PHE A 11 -7.25 1.62 1.46
C PHE A 11 -7.70 0.94 2.74
N PHE A 12 -8.97 0.52 2.75
CA PHE A 12 -9.49 -0.40 3.74
C PHE A 12 -9.82 -1.74 3.08
N VAL A 13 -9.31 -2.83 3.62
CA VAL A 13 -9.56 -4.18 3.13
C VAL A 13 -10.29 -4.97 4.21
N ASP A 14 -11.47 -5.46 3.88
CA ASP A 14 -12.31 -6.31 4.73
C ASP A 14 -12.20 -7.77 4.24
N GLN A 15 -11.59 -8.62 5.06
CA GLN A 15 -11.54 -10.07 4.88
C GLN A 15 -12.29 -10.76 6.02
N GLU A 16 -12.62 -12.04 5.82
CA GLU A 16 -13.42 -12.83 6.76
C GLU A 16 -12.87 -12.81 8.21
N ASN A 17 -11.53 -12.91 8.36
CA ASN A 17 -10.89 -13.04 9.67
C ASN A 17 -9.95 -11.88 10.03
N SER A 18 -9.76 -10.91 9.14
CA SER A 18 -8.86 -9.77 9.36
C SER A 18 -9.25 -8.58 8.50
N CYS A 19 -9.11 -7.39 9.08
CA CYS A 19 -9.25 -6.13 8.36
C CYS A 19 -7.88 -5.44 8.28
N PHE A 20 -7.67 -4.69 7.20
CA PHE A 20 -6.46 -3.92 6.98
C PHE A 20 -6.81 -2.47 6.68
N LEU A 21 -6.12 -1.53 7.31
CA LEU A 21 -6.15 -0.12 6.93
C LEU A 21 -4.74 0.31 6.56
N PHE A 22 -4.57 0.84 5.36
CA PHE A 22 -3.29 1.32 4.84
C PHE A 22 -3.27 2.85 4.82
N ASP A 23 -2.13 3.44 5.20
CA ASP A 23 -1.71 4.83 4.93
C ASP A 23 -2.81 5.88 5.13
N TYR A 24 -3.56 5.76 6.22
CA TYR A 24 -4.64 6.68 6.51
C TYR A 24 -4.11 8.03 7.00
N TRP A 25 -4.45 9.08 6.26
CA TRP A 25 -4.26 10.48 6.67
C TRP A 25 -5.54 11.31 6.57
N LYS A 26 -6.47 10.91 5.69
CA LYS A 26 -7.73 11.61 5.41
C LYS A 26 -8.74 10.67 4.76
N GLY A 27 -10.01 11.03 4.87
CA GLY A 27 -11.11 10.38 4.16
C GLY A 27 -12.09 9.70 5.13
N PRO A 28 -13.25 9.26 4.62
CA PRO A 28 -14.23 8.56 5.44
C PRO A 28 -13.72 7.15 5.77
N LEU A 29 -13.71 6.79 7.05
CA LEU A 29 -13.40 5.43 7.50
C LEU A 29 -14.69 4.63 7.77
N PRO A 30 -14.67 3.31 7.60
CA PRO A 30 -15.80 2.47 7.93
C PRO A 30 -16.07 2.47 9.44
N LYS A 31 -17.26 2.04 9.83
CA LYS A 31 -17.54 1.77 11.25
C LYS A 31 -16.69 0.59 11.73
N PRO A 32 -16.28 0.58 13.01
CA PRO A 32 -15.57 -0.56 13.58
C PRO A 32 -16.33 -1.87 13.39
N LEU A 33 -15.59 -2.93 13.13
CA LEU A 33 -16.10 -4.30 13.04
C LEU A 33 -15.60 -5.13 14.23
N GLU A 34 -16.18 -6.32 14.43
CA GLU A 34 -15.68 -7.26 15.44
C GLU A 34 -14.38 -7.94 15.01
N THR A 35 -14.15 -8.02 13.69
CA THR A 35 -12.96 -8.60 13.07
C THR A 35 -11.69 -7.84 13.50
N PRO A 36 -10.56 -8.50 13.78
CA PRO A 36 -9.31 -7.83 14.12
C PRO A 36 -8.82 -6.86 13.04
N LEU A 37 -8.39 -5.66 13.44
CA LEU A 37 -7.83 -4.64 12.53
C LEU A 37 -6.32 -4.55 12.63
N PHE A 38 -5.64 -4.63 11.49
CA PHE A 38 -4.23 -4.32 11.34
C PHE A 38 -4.07 -3.02 10.56
N ILE A 39 -3.44 -2.03 11.18
CA ILE A 39 -3.23 -0.71 10.57
C ILE A 39 -1.77 -0.62 10.13
N PHE A 40 -1.54 -0.51 8.82
CA PHE A 40 -0.21 -0.36 8.22
C PHE A 40 0.03 1.09 7.82
N VAL A 41 1.17 1.64 8.22
CA VAL A 41 1.62 2.99 7.82
C VAL A 41 3.03 2.88 7.23
N SER A 42 3.12 3.10 5.92
CA SER A 42 4.34 2.90 5.13
C SER A 42 5.46 3.85 5.47
N HIS A 43 5.16 5.10 5.84
CA HIS A 43 6.16 6.12 6.19
C HIS A 43 5.52 7.37 6.81
N GLY A 44 6.34 8.30 7.28
CA GLY A 44 5.92 9.49 8.02
C GLY A 44 5.43 10.71 7.22
N HIS A 45 5.31 10.67 5.89
CA HIS A 45 4.78 11.82 5.14
C HIS A 45 3.31 12.09 5.47
N GLY A 46 2.92 13.37 5.44
CA GLY A 46 1.59 13.82 5.89
C GLY A 46 0.42 13.36 5.03
N ASP A 47 0.68 12.87 3.82
CA ASP A 47 -0.27 12.24 2.90
C ASP A 47 -0.29 10.70 3.01
N HIS A 48 0.38 10.14 4.02
CA HIS A 48 0.34 8.72 4.37
C HIS A 48 0.08 8.48 5.86
N PHE A 49 0.50 9.41 6.73
CA PHE A 49 0.40 9.28 8.17
C PHE A 49 -0.28 10.47 8.83
N THR A 50 -1.19 10.17 9.75
CA THR A 50 -1.66 11.11 10.77
C THR A 50 -1.84 10.42 12.12
N PRO A 51 -1.49 11.08 13.25
CA PRO A 51 -1.79 10.56 14.58
C PRO A 51 -3.29 10.30 14.83
N ALA A 52 -4.20 10.84 14.01
CA ALA A 52 -5.62 10.54 14.14
C ALA A 52 -5.95 9.04 13.90
N VAL A 53 -5.07 8.28 13.25
CA VAL A 53 -5.23 6.84 13.05
C VAL A 53 -5.26 6.05 14.37
N PHE A 54 -4.60 6.56 15.43
CA PHE A 54 -4.65 5.96 16.75
C PHE A 54 -6.05 6.09 17.39
N ASN A 55 -6.68 7.27 17.25
CA ASN A 55 -8.04 7.50 17.75
C ASN A 55 -9.08 6.65 17.01
N TYR A 56 -8.86 6.41 15.71
CA TYR A 56 -9.69 5.49 14.96
C TYR A 56 -9.53 4.05 15.47
N GLY A 57 -8.29 3.57 15.62
CA GLY A 57 -8.02 2.21 16.09
C GLY A 57 -8.58 1.93 17.49
N ARG A 58 -8.62 2.91 18.40
CA ARG A 58 -9.25 2.76 19.73
C ARG A 58 -10.74 2.38 19.70
N GLN A 59 -11.42 2.60 18.58
CA GLN A 59 -12.83 2.22 18.43
C GLN A 59 -13.00 0.72 18.14
N TRP A 60 -11.91 0.01 17.84
CA TRP A 60 -11.89 -1.42 17.57
C TRP A 60 -11.57 -2.21 18.82
N LYS A 61 -12.20 -3.38 18.95
CA LYS A 61 -11.96 -4.31 20.08
C LYS A 61 -10.55 -4.91 20.04
N ASN A 62 -10.09 -5.26 18.84
CA ASN A 62 -8.78 -5.82 18.59
C ASN A 62 -8.12 -5.00 17.48
N VAL A 63 -7.01 -4.33 17.79
CA VAL A 63 -6.24 -3.53 16.83
C VAL A 63 -4.75 -3.68 17.09
N HIS A 64 -3.96 -3.71 16.02
CA HIS A 64 -2.51 -3.64 16.06
C HIS A 64 -2.01 -2.68 14.98
N TRP A 65 -1.06 -1.81 15.34
CA TRP A 65 -0.46 -0.86 14.40
C TRP A 65 0.90 -1.38 13.96
N ILE A 66 1.12 -1.39 12.65
CA ILE A 66 2.39 -1.66 12.00
C ILE A 66 2.83 -0.33 11.39
N LEU A 67 3.82 0.29 12.03
CA LEU A 67 4.38 1.56 11.59
C LEU A 67 5.75 1.29 11.00
N SER A 68 6.11 1.97 9.92
CA SER A 68 7.51 1.99 9.48
C SER A 68 8.42 2.60 10.55
N ASP A 69 9.67 2.15 10.62
CA ASP A 69 10.63 2.56 11.65
C ASP A 69 11.16 3.99 11.48
N ASP A 70 10.86 4.65 10.36
CA ASP A 70 11.08 6.10 10.18
C ASP A 70 10.08 6.96 10.97
N ILE A 71 8.96 6.39 11.43
CA ILE A 71 7.95 7.13 12.19
C ILE A 71 8.43 7.27 13.64
N ASP A 72 8.57 8.50 14.11
CA ASP A 72 9.00 8.80 15.47
C ASP A 72 8.00 8.21 16.50
N PRO A 73 8.46 7.35 17.44
CA PRO A 73 7.63 6.82 18.51
C PRO A 73 6.92 7.87 19.36
N TYR A 74 7.41 9.12 19.37
CA TYR A 74 6.77 10.25 20.03
C TYR A 74 5.32 10.50 19.56
N TYR A 75 5.00 10.17 18.31
CA TYR A 75 3.64 10.31 17.79
C TYR A 75 2.67 9.25 18.31
N VAL A 76 3.17 8.16 18.89
CA VAL A 76 2.36 7.06 19.41
C VAL A 76 1.94 7.39 20.86
N PRO A 77 0.63 7.38 21.17
CA PRO A 77 0.18 7.46 22.56
C PRO A 77 0.83 6.38 23.42
N SER A 78 1.35 6.75 24.58
CA SER A 78 2.18 5.85 25.40
C SER A 78 1.47 4.56 25.81
N ASP A 79 0.15 4.61 26.02
CA ASP A 79 -0.68 3.45 26.34
C ASP A 79 -0.92 2.51 25.15
N LEU A 80 -0.61 2.94 23.93
CA LEU A 80 -0.72 2.12 22.72
C LEU A 80 0.59 1.46 22.29
N LEU A 81 1.74 1.85 22.87
CA LEU A 81 3.07 1.38 22.43
C LEU A 81 3.20 -0.15 22.40
N SER A 82 2.55 -0.87 23.32
CA SER A 82 2.58 -2.35 23.35
C SER A 82 1.80 -3.02 22.20
N TYR A 83 0.99 -2.26 21.48
CA TYR A 83 0.19 -2.70 20.33
C TYR A 83 0.78 -2.20 19.00
N VAL A 84 2.00 -1.66 19.04
CA VAL A 84 2.71 -1.16 17.87
C VAL A 84 3.91 -2.03 17.53
N THR A 85 4.06 -2.36 16.25
CA THR A 85 5.29 -2.87 15.68
C THR A 85 5.91 -1.79 14.81
N PHE A 86 7.11 -1.33 15.16
CA PHE A 86 7.96 -0.54 14.27
C PHE A 86 8.73 -1.49 13.35
N ALA A 87 8.38 -1.46 12.07
CA ALA A 87 8.88 -2.37 11.07
C ALA A 87 10.02 -1.71 10.28
N ALA A 88 11.20 -2.31 10.34
CA ALA A 88 12.33 -1.88 9.52
C ALA A 88 12.21 -2.49 8.11
N PRO A 89 12.75 -1.85 7.06
CA PRO A 89 12.83 -2.44 5.73
C PRO A 89 13.57 -3.78 5.71
N ASP A 90 13.30 -4.62 4.71
CA ASP A 90 13.99 -5.89 4.47
C ASP A 90 13.83 -6.93 5.60
N ASN A 91 12.74 -6.87 6.35
CA ASN A 91 12.46 -7.76 7.49
C ASN A 91 11.16 -8.55 7.30
N LYS A 92 10.97 -9.56 8.16
CA LYS A 92 9.77 -10.39 8.21
C LYS A 92 9.21 -10.42 9.62
N TYR A 93 7.89 -10.34 9.71
CA TYR A 93 7.16 -10.26 10.96
C TYR A 93 5.95 -11.18 10.94
N THR A 94 5.54 -11.61 12.13
CA THR A 94 4.27 -12.29 12.38
C THR A 94 3.58 -11.60 13.53
N VAL A 95 2.28 -11.31 13.38
CA VAL A 95 1.46 -10.67 14.39
C VAL A 95 0.17 -11.45 14.55
N SER A 96 -0.13 -11.85 15.79
CA SER A 96 -1.37 -12.55 16.14
C SER A 96 -2.24 -11.61 16.99
N LEU A 97 -3.50 -11.45 16.61
CA LEU A 97 -4.43 -10.49 17.20
C LEU A 97 -5.85 -11.05 17.14
N GLY A 98 -6.54 -11.15 18.28
CA GLY A 98 -7.97 -11.50 18.32
C GLY A 98 -8.35 -12.82 17.65
N GLY A 99 -7.45 -13.80 17.61
CA GLY A 99 -7.66 -15.09 16.93
C GLY A 99 -7.25 -15.11 15.45
N ALA A 100 -6.86 -13.97 14.88
CA ALA A 100 -6.25 -13.89 13.57
C ALA A 100 -4.72 -13.87 13.68
N GLU A 101 -4.03 -14.37 12.65
CA GLU A 101 -2.59 -14.25 12.49
C GLU A 101 -2.27 -13.81 11.07
N ILE A 102 -1.38 -12.83 10.97
CA ILE A 102 -0.83 -12.38 9.69
C ILE A 102 0.69 -12.52 9.73
N SER A 103 1.28 -12.79 8.57
CA SER A 103 2.73 -12.63 8.37
C SER A 103 2.96 -11.61 7.28
N PHE A 104 4.00 -10.79 7.42
CA PHE A 104 4.34 -9.81 6.39
C PHE A 104 5.84 -9.63 6.24
N SER A 105 6.26 -9.24 5.04
CA SER A 105 7.62 -8.81 4.74
C SER A 105 7.62 -7.34 4.36
N THR A 106 8.65 -6.61 4.76
CA THR A 106 8.88 -5.22 4.35
C THR A 106 9.88 -5.16 3.21
N LEU A 107 9.61 -4.28 2.23
CA LEU A 107 10.55 -3.90 1.18
C LEU A 107 10.92 -2.44 1.40
N ARG A 108 12.14 -2.06 1.01
CA ARG A 108 12.61 -0.69 1.15
C ARG A 108 11.97 0.19 0.10
N SER A 109 11.30 1.26 0.52
CA SER A 109 10.80 2.28 -0.39
C SER A 109 11.95 3.03 -1.07
N THR A 110 11.76 3.42 -2.33
CA THR A 110 12.67 4.29 -3.09
C THR A 110 12.48 5.77 -2.76
N ASP A 111 11.42 6.11 -2.03
CA ASP A 111 11.19 7.45 -1.48
C ASP A 111 11.43 7.45 0.04
N MET A 112 10.47 6.98 0.83
CA MET A 112 10.61 6.84 2.29
C MET A 112 9.89 5.61 2.86
N GLY A 113 10.45 5.02 3.92
CA GLY A 113 9.88 3.91 4.68
C GLY A 113 9.77 2.60 3.92
N ASN A 114 8.58 1.99 3.95
CA ASN A 114 8.34 0.60 3.57
C ASN A 114 7.25 0.40 2.51
N ALA A 115 7.39 -0.66 1.71
CA ALA A 115 6.27 -1.38 1.12
C ALA A 115 6.00 -2.67 1.91
N TYR A 116 4.78 -3.20 1.85
CA TYR A 116 4.36 -4.38 2.62
C TYR A 116 3.84 -5.50 1.73
N LEU A 117 4.41 -6.69 1.86
CA LEU A 117 3.87 -7.94 1.32
C LEU A 117 3.27 -8.76 2.46
N ILE A 118 1.95 -8.88 2.50
CA ILE A 118 1.19 -9.42 3.62
C ILE A 118 0.54 -10.74 3.21
N ARG A 119 0.60 -11.74 4.09
CA ARG A 119 -0.13 -13.00 3.98
C ARG A 119 -1.10 -13.12 5.14
N SER A 120 -2.36 -13.35 4.81
CA SER A 120 -3.49 -13.45 5.73
C SER A 120 -4.42 -14.55 5.24
N GLY A 121 -4.47 -15.67 5.94
CA GLY A 121 -5.15 -16.88 5.46
C GLY A 121 -4.57 -17.37 4.13
N ASP A 122 -5.43 -17.56 3.13
CA ASP A 122 -5.06 -17.96 1.76
C ASP A 122 -4.77 -16.76 0.84
N LYS A 123 -4.83 -15.53 1.36
CA LYS A 123 -4.66 -14.30 0.57
C LYS A 123 -3.30 -13.66 0.77
N THR A 124 -2.77 -13.13 -0.34
CA THR A 124 -1.57 -12.29 -0.38
C THR A 124 -1.92 -10.89 -0.84
N LEU A 125 -1.57 -9.88 -0.05
CA LEU A 125 -1.75 -8.46 -0.36
C LEU A 125 -0.38 -7.80 -0.53
N TYR A 126 -0.27 -6.83 -1.44
CA TYR A 126 0.92 -6.00 -1.58
C TYR A 126 0.54 -4.52 -1.56
N HIS A 127 1.08 -3.76 -0.62
CA HIS A 127 0.90 -2.30 -0.56
C HIS A 127 2.24 -1.62 -0.82
N ALA A 128 2.34 -0.87 -1.92
CA ALA A 128 3.62 -0.27 -2.34
C ALA A 128 4.08 0.89 -1.43
N GLY A 129 3.18 1.54 -0.68
CA GLY A 129 3.51 2.84 -0.08
C GLY A 129 3.98 3.77 -1.20
N ASP A 130 5.15 4.40 -1.03
CA ASP A 130 5.81 5.20 -2.07
C ASP A 130 7.01 4.49 -2.73
N LEU A 131 7.02 3.15 -2.72
CA LEU A 131 7.96 2.38 -3.51
C LEU A 131 7.54 2.39 -4.98
N HIS A 132 8.10 3.33 -5.73
CA HIS A 132 7.82 3.55 -7.14
C HIS A 132 9.07 3.89 -7.96
N LEU A 133 8.95 3.85 -9.28
CA LEU A 133 10.02 4.23 -10.20
C LEU A 133 9.95 5.74 -10.48
N TRP A 134 10.63 6.54 -9.64
CA TRP A 134 10.61 8.01 -9.67
C TRP A 134 11.57 8.60 -10.72
N ILE A 135 11.14 8.65 -11.98
CA ILE A 135 11.94 9.15 -13.11
C ILE A 135 11.52 10.58 -13.44
N TRP A 136 12.44 11.52 -13.24
CA TRP A 136 12.19 12.95 -13.44
C TRP A 136 12.85 13.52 -14.70
N ARG A 137 13.75 12.76 -15.34
CA ARG A 137 14.47 13.16 -16.57
C ARG A 137 15.37 14.40 -16.39
N GLU A 138 15.72 14.73 -15.15
CA GLU A 138 16.64 15.84 -14.83
C GLU A 138 18.10 15.39 -14.92
N SER A 139 18.38 14.14 -14.57
CA SER A 139 19.72 13.55 -14.59
C SER A 139 19.67 12.08 -14.94
N TRP A 140 20.36 11.71 -16.02
CA TRP A 140 20.47 10.31 -16.45
C TRP A 140 21.11 9.40 -15.40
N GLN A 141 22.02 9.94 -14.58
CA GLN A 141 22.70 9.18 -13.53
C GLN A 141 21.75 8.88 -12.36
N GLU A 142 20.95 9.88 -11.97
CA GLU A 142 19.93 9.73 -10.91
C GLU A 142 18.81 8.81 -11.36
N ASP A 143 18.30 8.98 -12.58
CA ASP A 143 17.28 8.10 -13.18
C ASP A 143 17.75 6.63 -13.20
N ARG A 144 19.02 6.38 -13.56
CA ARG A 144 19.57 5.02 -13.54
C ARG A 144 19.74 4.45 -12.14
N ALA A 145 20.16 5.27 -11.18
CA ALA A 145 20.28 4.85 -9.79
C ALA A 145 18.90 4.52 -9.20
N MET A 146 17.89 5.35 -9.49
CA MET A 146 16.50 5.14 -9.12
C MET A 146 15.95 3.84 -9.71
N GLN A 147 16.16 3.62 -11.01
CA GLN A 147 15.76 2.38 -11.67
C GLN A 147 16.41 1.15 -11.03
N ALA A 148 17.72 1.17 -10.80
CA ALA A 148 18.42 0.05 -10.17
C ALA A 148 17.92 -0.22 -8.73
N ALA A 149 17.64 0.83 -7.95
CA ALA A 149 17.10 0.72 -6.60
C ALA A 149 15.68 0.12 -6.62
N PHE A 150 14.81 0.63 -7.49
CA PHE A 150 13.45 0.13 -7.65
C PHE A 150 13.42 -1.33 -8.09
N GLU A 151 14.14 -1.68 -9.16
CA GLU A 151 14.16 -3.05 -9.71
C GLU A 151 14.69 -4.07 -8.71
N LYS A 152 15.71 -3.71 -7.92
CA LYS A 152 16.24 -4.56 -6.85
C LYS A 152 15.16 -4.96 -5.83
N GLU A 153 14.27 -4.04 -5.49
CA GLU A 153 13.19 -4.29 -4.54
C GLU A 153 12.06 -5.08 -5.19
N MET A 154 11.67 -4.72 -6.42
CA MET A 154 10.62 -5.42 -7.15
C MET A 154 10.96 -6.87 -7.43
N GLU A 155 12.22 -7.21 -7.64
CA GLU A 155 12.68 -8.59 -7.85
C GLU A 155 12.22 -9.56 -6.75
N LYS A 156 12.03 -9.06 -5.52
CA LYS A 156 11.52 -9.86 -4.39
C LYS A 156 10.07 -10.33 -4.59
N LEU A 157 9.33 -9.72 -5.52
CA LEU A 157 7.96 -10.06 -5.89
C LEU A 157 7.90 -11.02 -7.09
N ARG A 158 9.03 -11.31 -7.76
CA ARG A 158 9.04 -12.12 -8.98
C ARG A 158 8.43 -13.49 -8.74
N GLY A 159 7.47 -13.85 -9.59
CA GLY A 159 6.82 -15.16 -9.57
C GLY A 159 5.90 -15.40 -8.36
N LEU A 160 5.66 -14.38 -7.52
CA LEU A 160 4.65 -14.46 -6.48
C LEU A 160 3.27 -14.24 -7.07
N THR A 161 2.29 -14.99 -6.58
CA THR A 161 0.86 -14.68 -6.80
C THR A 161 0.39 -13.72 -5.72
N ILE A 162 -0.18 -12.59 -6.13
CA ILE A 162 -0.69 -11.52 -5.27
C ILE A 162 -2.17 -11.32 -5.58
N ASP A 163 -3.04 -11.49 -4.58
CA ASP A 163 -4.49 -11.36 -4.77
C ASP A 163 -4.91 -9.90 -4.98
N ALA A 164 -4.32 -8.96 -4.24
CA ALA A 164 -4.54 -7.53 -4.40
C ALA A 164 -3.22 -6.76 -4.24
N ALA A 165 -2.87 -5.96 -5.25
CA ALA A 165 -1.72 -5.07 -5.21
C ALA A 165 -2.15 -3.60 -5.31
N PHE A 166 -1.75 -2.80 -4.33
CA PHE A 166 -1.94 -1.35 -4.29
C PHE A 166 -0.67 -0.68 -4.82
N LEU A 167 -0.73 -0.16 -6.04
CA LEU A 167 0.43 0.26 -6.80
C LEU A 167 0.40 1.76 -7.10
N THR A 168 1.52 2.41 -6.86
CA THR A 168 1.70 3.85 -6.98
C THR A 168 1.65 4.30 -8.43
N LEU A 169 0.93 5.39 -8.67
CA LEU A 169 1.04 6.24 -9.85
C LEU A 169 1.49 7.62 -9.40
N ASP A 170 1.98 8.45 -10.32
CA ASP A 170 2.16 9.87 -10.02
C ASP A 170 1.93 10.76 -11.24
N PRO A 171 0.83 11.54 -11.29
CA PRO A 171 0.54 12.43 -12.42
C PRO A 171 1.60 13.50 -12.66
N ARG A 172 2.45 13.80 -11.67
CA ARG A 172 3.54 14.78 -11.81
C ARG A 172 4.64 14.28 -12.75
N GLN A 173 4.78 12.97 -12.93
CA GLN A 173 5.79 12.37 -13.82
C GLN A 173 5.37 12.34 -15.30
N GLY A 174 4.16 12.81 -15.63
CA GLY A 174 3.67 12.84 -17.01
C GLY A 174 3.65 11.44 -17.65
N HIS A 175 4.35 11.28 -18.77
CA HIS A 175 4.40 10.01 -19.50
C HIS A 175 5.07 8.86 -18.72
N ASP A 176 5.95 9.16 -17.76
CA ASP A 176 6.68 8.15 -16.99
C ASP A 176 5.88 7.65 -15.77
N ALA A 177 4.69 8.21 -15.51
CA ALA A 177 3.88 7.93 -14.33
C ALA A 177 3.52 6.45 -14.13
N PHE A 178 3.49 5.66 -15.22
CA PHE A 178 3.08 4.25 -15.21
C PHE A 178 4.24 3.28 -15.09
N LEU A 179 5.50 3.73 -15.26
CA LEU A 179 6.64 2.83 -15.45
C LEU A 179 6.80 1.83 -14.31
N GLY A 180 6.71 2.29 -13.06
CA GLY A 180 6.79 1.42 -11.90
C GLY A 180 5.67 0.39 -11.87
N LEU A 181 4.41 0.83 -12.04
CA LEU A 181 3.24 -0.06 -12.06
C LEU A 181 3.33 -1.10 -13.18
N ASP A 182 3.67 -0.69 -14.41
CA ASP A 182 3.85 -1.59 -15.56
C ASP A 182 4.91 -2.65 -15.27
N TYR A 183 6.04 -2.25 -14.67
CA TYR A 183 7.09 -3.18 -14.28
C TYR A 183 6.58 -4.24 -13.32
N VAL A 184 5.91 -3.86 -12.22
CA VAL A 184 5.41 -4.82 -11.22
C VAL A 184 4.34 -5.74 -11.80
N ALA A 185 3.41 -5.19 -12.60
CA ALA A 185 2.30 -5.93 -13.20
C ALA A 185 2.75 -7.03 -14.17
N ARG A 186 3.94 -6.88 -14.77
CA ARG A 186 4.58 -7.89 -15.62
C ARG A 186 5.44 -8.88 -14.84
N LEU A 187 5.94 -8.47 -13.68
CA LEU A 187 6.90 -9.22 -12.88
C LEU A 187 6.26 -10.28 -11.98
N ALA A 188 5.11 -9.94 -11.39
CA ALA A 188 4.36 -10.77 -10.46
C ALA A 188 3.01 -11.21 -11.05
N ASP A 189 2.49 -12.34 -10.57
CA ASP A 189 1.15 -12.82 -10.91
C ASP A 189 0.11 -12.10 -10.03
N ILE A 190 -0.21 -10.86 -10.40
CA ILE A 190 -1.19 -10.05 -9.67
C ILE A 190 -2.59 -10.34 -10.21
N LYS A 191 -3.54 -10.68 -9.33
CA LYS A 191 -4.94 -10.93 -9.71
C LYS A 191 -5.74 -9.65 -9.87
N GLN A 192 -5.60 -8.71 -8.94
CA GLN A 192 -6.25 -7.40 -8.98
C GLN A 192 -5.27 -6.28 -8.61
N ILE A 193 -5.22 -5.24 -9.44
CA ILE A 193 -4.35 -4.07 -9.30
C ILE A 193 -5.23 -2.88 -8.91
N TYR A 194 -4.86 -2.19 -7.83
CA TYR A 194 -5.49 -0.98 -7.34
C TYR A 194 -4.51 0.19 -7.47
N PRO A 195 -4.61 0.99 -8.55
CA PRO A 195 -3.76 2.17 -8.70
C PRO A 195 -4.06 3.21 -7.61
N MET A 196 -3.03 3.87 -7.11
CA MET A 196 -3.14 4.84 -6.02
C MET A 196 -2.20 6.04 -6.21
N HIS A 197 -2.08 6.91 -5.21
CA HIS A 197 -1.20 8.08 -5.22
C HIS A 197 -1.49 9.06 -6.38
N CYS A 198 -2.77 9.18 -6.74
CA CYS A 198 -3.20 9.94 -7.92
C CYS A 198 -3.44 11.44 -7.64
N TRP A 199 -3.23 11.96 -6.42
CA TRP A 199 -3.49 13.37 -6.07
C TRP A 199 -4.90 13.87 -6.46
N GLN A 200 -5.91 13.01 -6.31
CA GLN A 200 -7.30 13.24 -6.76
C GLN A 200 -7.49 13.41 -8.28
N ASN A 201 -6.43 13.25 -9.07
CA ASN A 201 -6.49 13.20 -10.53
C ASN A 201 -6.76 11.78 -11.01
N PHE A 202 -7.98 11.26 -10.82
CA PHE A 202 -8.34 9.89 -11.21
C PHE A 202 -8.28 9.63 -12.73
N ASN A 203 -8.25 10.67 -13.56
CA ASN A 203 -8.09 10.53 -15.01
C ASN A 203 -6.80 9.81 -15.39
N ILE A 204 -5.77 9.87 -14.54
CA ILE A 204 -4.53 9.11 -14.76
C ILE A 204 -4.78 7.59 -14.86
N ILE A 205 -5.82 7.08 -14.20
CA ILE A 205 -6.20 5.67 -14.27
C ILE A 205 -6.91 5.39 -15.60
N ASP A 206 -7.72 6.33 -16.11
CA ASP A 206 -8.27 6.23 -17.47
C ASP A 206 -7.16 6.25 -18.53
N ASP A 207 -6.16 7.11 -18.36
CA ASP A 207 -4.99 7.19 -19.23
C ASP A 207 -4.21 5.87 -19.23
N LEU A 208 -3.94 5.28 -18.05
CA LEU A 208 -3.31 3.96 -17.94
C LEU A 208 -4.13 2.86 -18.63
N LEU A 209 -5.46 2.87 -18.48
CA LEU A 209 -6.35 1.90 -19.12
C LEU A 209 -6.37 2.08 -20.65
N ALA A 210 -6.17 3.28 -21.16
CA ALA A 210 -6.08 3.55 -22.59
C ALA A 210 -4.69 3.25 -23.18
N ASP A 211 -3.64 3.33 -22.36
CA ASP A 211 -2.25 3.15 -22.81
C ASP A 211 -1.99 1.69 -23.27
N PRO A 212 -1.31 1.48 -24.41
CA PRO A 212 -0.90 0.15 -24.86
C PRO A 212 -0.06 -0.63 -23.85
N CYS A 213 0.70 0.04 -22.96
CA CYS A 213 1.49 -0.64 -21.94
C CYS A 213 0.62 -1.54 -21.07
N SER A 214 -0.61 -1.12 -20.75
CA SER A 214 -1.49 -1.89 -19.88
C SER A 214 -2.09 -3.12 -20.53
N GLU A 215 -2.06 -3.28 -21.85
CA GLU A 215 -2.77 -4.35 -22.57
C GLU A 215 -2.64 -5.76 -21.95
N PRO A 216 -1.46 -6.22 -21.49
CA PRO A 216 -1.30 -7.56 -20.90
C PRO A 216 -1.90 -7.75 -19.51
N TYR A 217 -2.28 -6.67 -18.83
CA TYR A 217 -2.81 -6.70 -17.45
C TYR A 217 -4.02 -5.80 -17.23
N ARG A 218 -4.49 -5.09 -18.26
CA ARG A 218 -5.54 -4.07 -18.20
C ARG A 218 -6.82 -4.56 -17.54
N ASN A 219 -7.20 -5.80 -17.82
CA ASN A 219 -8.40 -6.43 -17.27
C ASN A 219 -8.35 -6.67 -15.76
N ARG A 220 -7.17 -6.54 -15.14
CA ARG A 220 -6.94 -6.67 -13.70
C ARG A 220 -6.88 -5.32 -12.98
N ILE A 221 -6.91 -4.20 -13.72
CA ILE A 221 -6.84 -2.86 -13.13
C ILE A 221 -8.22 -2.44 -12.64
N CYS A 222 -8.31 -2.12 -11.36
CA CYS A 222 -9.51 -1.56 -10.75
C CYS A 222 -9.69 -0.09 -11.19
N PRO A 223 -10.82 0.28 -11.83
CA PRO A 223 -11.05 1.62 -12.33
C PRO A 223 -11.55 2.55 -11.20
N ILE A 224 -10.67 2.88 -10.25
CA ILE A 224 -11.00 3.81 -9.16
C ILE A 224 -11.27 5.21 -9.73
N ARG A 225 -12.38 5.83 -9.33
CA ARG A 225 -12.80 7.16 -9.84
C ARG A 225 -13.18 8.18 -8.76
N LYS A 226 -13.17 7.77 -7.50
CA LYS A 226 -13.55 8.61 -6.35
C LYS A 226 -13.16 7.95 -5.03
N ASP A 227 -13.01 8.76 -3.99
CA ASP A 227 -13.01 8.32 -2.60
C ASP A 227 -14.27 7.49 -2.28
N GLY A 228 -14.11 6.42 -1.51
CA GLY A 228 -15.16 5.47 -1.17
C GLY A 228 -15.53 4.49 -2.28
N TYR A 229 -14.74 4.42 -3.36
CA TYR A 229 -14.90 3.36 -4.37
C TYR A 229 -14.66 1.99 -3.73
N THR A 230 -15.55 1.02 -4.00
CA THR A 230 -15.47 -0.34 -3.45
C THR A 230 -15.41 -1.38 -4.55
N ASP A 231 -14.57 -2.39 -4.35
CA ASP A 231 -14.43 -3.58 -5.20
C ASP A 231 -14.57 -4.85 -4.34
N GLU A 232 -15.17 -5.90 -4.87
CA GLU A 232 -15.37 -7.18 -4.16
C GLU A 232 -14.78 -8.32 -4.99
N ILE A 233 -13.78 -9.01 -4.42
CA ILE A 233 -13.00 -10.08 -5.07
C ILE A 233 -12.85 -11.34 -4.21
#